data_AF-R0H4B5-F1
#
_entry.id   AF-R0H4B5-F1
#
_cell.length_a   1.000
_cell.length_b   1.000
_cell.length_c   1.000
_cell.angle_alpha   90.00
_cell.angle_beta   90.00
_cell.angle_gamma   90.00
#
_symmetry.space_group_name_H-M   'P 1'
#
loop_
_entity.id
_entity.type
_entity.pdbx_description
1 polymer ?
#
loop_
_entity_poly.entity_id
_entity_poly.type
_entity_poly.pdbx_seq_one_letter_code
_entity_poly.pdbx_strand_id
1 'polypeptide(L)'
;MASYTLSYIPLTLSNPRILVSRQNGSSLSSSSPLLLTSSLLGKKLLVTPPSRRCFVSKNRCLTSASTVLNVPTAQPENGSSDKIPKWSARAIKSLAMGELEARKLKYPSTGTEAILMGILVEGTSTVAKFLRGNGVTLFKVRDETISLLGKSDMYFFSPEHPPLTEPAQKAIAWAIDEKNKSAVDGELTTAYLLLGIWSQKDSAGHQILEKLGFDEDKAKEVEKSMNEDVDLSFKKQGQ
;
A
#
# COMPACT_ATOMS: atom_id res chain seq x y z
N MET A 1 -39.96 60.54 3.53
CA MET A 1 -38.95 61.05 4.48
C MET A 1 -38.07 59.88 4.87
N ALA A 2 -37.05 59.55 4.07
CA ALA A 2 -35.61 59.85 4.33
C ALA A 2 -35.11 59.18 5.62
N SER A 3 -34.02 58.41 5.68
CA SER A 3 -32.70 58.68 5.08
C SER A 3 -31.82 57.43 5.10
N TYR A 4 -30.98 57.27 4.07
CA TYR A 4 -29.85 56.35 4.02
C TYR A 4 -28.63 56.95 4.72
N THR A 5 -27.85 56.15 5.46
CA THR A 5 -26.46 56.49 5.83
C THR A 5 -25.55 55.27 5.69
N LEU A 6 -24.56 55.42 4.80
CA LEU A 6 -23.39 54.57 4.61
C LEU A 6 -22.37 54.82 5.73
N SER A 7 -21.70 53.79 6.21
CA SER A 7 -20.42 53.94 6.91
C SER A 7 -19.44 52.83 6.52
N TYR A 8 -18.18 53.24 6.48
CA TYR A 8 -17.04 52.71 5.74
C TYR A 8 -16.33 51.55 6.45
N ILE A 9 -15.71 50.70 5.63
CA ILE A 9 -14.68 49.72 6.02
C ILE A 9 -13.30 50.38 5.93
N PRO A 10 -12.39 50.17 6.89
CA PRO A 10 -10.96 50.28 6.65
C PRO A 10 -10.29 48.89 6.60
N LEU A 11 -9.66 48.58 5.47
CA LEU A 11 -8.73 47.45 5.32
C LEU A 11 -7.32 47.91 5.73
N THR A 12 -6.70 47.22 6.68
CA THR A 12 -5.26 47.34 6.96
C THR A 12 -4.54 46.06 6.55
N LEU A 13 -3.48 46.29 5.77
CA LEU A 13 -2.57 45.33 5.15
C LEU A 13 -1.48 44.97 6.18
N SER A 14 -1.27 43.69 6.47
CA SER A 14 -0.08 43.23 7.21
C SER A 14 0.63 42.10 6.44
N ASN A 15 1.85 42.41 6.02
CA ASN A 15 2.75 41.56 5.23
C ASN A 15 3.98 41.26 6.10
N PRO A 16 4.39 40.00 6.33
CA PRO A 16 5.61 39.72 7.08
C PRO A 16 6.82 39.65 6.14
N ARG A 17 7.73 40.63 6.26
CA ARG A 17 9.07 40.57 5.64
C ARG A 17 10.02 39.76 6.50
N ILE A 18 10.55 38.69 5.91
CA ILE A 18 11.65 37.86 6.37
C ILE A 18 12.94 38.70 6.43
N LEU A 19 13.63 38.70 7.57
CA LEU A 19 14.87 39.40 7.79
C LEU A 19 16.04 38.42 7.69
N VAL A 20 16.78 38.52 6.57
CA VAL A 20 18.05 37.84 6.31
C VAL A 20 19.14 38.62 7.04
N SER A 21 19.88 37.95 7.93
CA SER A 21 21.08 38.50 8.56
C SER A 21 22.32 38.27 7.69
N ARG A 22 23.18 39.28 7.72
CA ARG A 22 24.19 39.70 6.76
C ARG A 22 25.56 39.16 7.13
N GLN A 23 26.27 38.60 6.14
CA GLN A 23 27.70 38.31 6.22
C GLN A 23 28.50 39.61 6.24
N ASN A 24 29.53 39.68 7.08
CA ASN A 24 30.65 40.60 6.95
C ASN A 24 31.96 39.78 7.03
N GLY A 25 32.83 39.97 6.05
CA GLY A 25 34.21 39.50 6.07
C GLY A 25 35.20 40.66 6.30
N SER A 26 36.36 40.33 6.86
CA SER A 26 37.70 40.93 6.68
C SER A 26 38.62 40.29 7.73
N SER A 27 39.49 39.36 7.31
CA SER A 27 40.92 39.55 6.98
C SER A 27 41.81 39.80 8.21
N LEU A 28 42.74 38.87 8.50
CA LEU A 28 44.20 39.10 8.47
C LEU A 28 44.97 37.92 9.08
N SER A 29 45.98 37.51 8.32
CA SER A 29 47.33 37.13 8.75
C SER A 29 47.54 35.89 9.64
N SER A 30 48.18 34.89 9.03
CA SER A 30 49.59 34.52 9.29
C SER A 30 49.85 33.07 9.69
N SER A 31 50.83 32.51 8.97
CA SER A 31 51.80 31.52 9.46
C SER A 31 51.36 30.06 9.55
N SER A 32 51.60 29.32 8.47
CA SER A 32 52.10 27.93 8.57
C SER A 32 53.49 27.93 9.22
N PRO A 33 53.88 26.85 9.92
CA PRO A 33 54.97 26.06 9.34
C PRO A 33 54.85 24.53 9.55
N LEU A 34 55.25 23.83 8.50
CA LEU A 34 56.23 22.73 8.42
C LEU A 34 56.16 21.53 9.38
N LEU A 35 56.17 20.36 8.73
CA LEU A 35 56.57 19.02 9.19
C LEU A 35 58.00 19.00 9.79
N LEU A 36 58.19 18.22 10.87
CA LEU A 36 59.42 17.51 11.28
C LEU A 36 58.98 16.41 12.28
N THR A 37 58.94 15.14 11.88
CA THR A 37 59.93 14.08 12.17
C THR A 37 60.24 13.77 13.66
N SER A 38 60.08 12.48 13.97
CA SER A 38 60.97 11.62 14.78
C SER A 38 60.67 11.32 16.26
N SER A 39 60.75 10.00 16.53
CA SER A 39 61.33 9.32 17.70
C SER A 39 60.48 9.04 18.94
N LEU A 40 60.00 7.79 18.99
CA LEU A 40 60.28 6.79 20.03
C LEU A 40 60.90 7.28 21.35
N LEU A 41 60.15 7.14 22.46
CA LEU A 41 60.66 6.53 23.69
C LEU A 41 59.49 6.09 24.59
N GLY A 42 59.38 4.78 24.82
CA GLY A 42 58.37 4.20 25.68
C GLY A 42 58.65 4.40 27.18
N LYS A 43 57.61 4.24 28.00
CA LYS A 43 57.68 3.75 29.38
C LYS A 43 56.29 3.31 29.88
N LYS A 44 56.24 2.02 30.20
CA LYS A 44 55.54 1.33 31.30
C LYS A 44 54.00 1.28 31.32
N LEU A 45 53.54 0.12 30.84
CA LEU A 45 52.55 -0.79 31.45
C LEU A 45 52.09 -0.44 32.87
N LEU A 46 50.77 -0.37 33.06
CA LEU A 46 50.15 -0.88 34.28
C LEU A 46 48.76 -1.46 33.97
N VAL A 47 48.70 -2.80 33.96
CA VAL A 47 47.49 -3.61 33.96
C VAL A 47 47.15 -3.89 35.42
N THR A 48 45.93 -3.55 35.84
CA THR A 48 45.38 -3.99 37.12
C THR A 48 43.87 -4.23 37.00
N PRO A 49 43.39 -5.49 36.97
CA PRO A 49 42.14 -5.91 37.60
C PRO A 49 42.46 -6.41 39.03
N PRO A 50 41.54 -6.42 40.03
CA PRO A 50 40.45 -7.40 39.99
C PRO A 50 39.17 -7.11 40.83
N SER A 51 38.18 -7.98 40.61
CA SER A 51 37.26 -8.59 41.58
C SER A 51 36.35 -7.71 42.45
N ARG A 52 35.05 -7.72 42.11
CA ARG A 52 33.99 -8.13 43.06
C ARG A 52 32.96 -9.04 42.40
N ARG A 53 32.95 -10.29 42.85
CA ARG A 53 31.81 -11.22 42.78
C ARG A 53 30.75 -10.72 43.75
N CYS A 54 29.49 -10.62 43.31
CA CYS A 54 28.33 -10.68 44.19
C CYS A 54 27.26 -11.56 43.55
N PHE A 55 27.21 -12.78 44.07
CA PHE A 55 26.09 -13.71 44.26
C PHE A 55 24.83 -13.58 43.38
N VAL A 56 24.62 -14.66 42.64
CA VAL A 56 23.33 -15.21 42.20
C VAL A 56 22.37 -15.29 43.40
N SER A 57 21.24 -14.61 43.32
CA SER A 57 20.07 -14.93 44.15
C SER A 57 19.16 -15.87 43.37
N LYS A 58 18.97 -17.05 43.94
CA LYS A 58 18.16 -18.15 43.43
C LYS A 58 16.84 -18.13 44.17
N ASN A 59 15.91 -17.26 43.77
CA ASN A 59 14.55 -17.31 44.25
C ASN A 59 13.64 -17.80 43.12
N ARG A 60 13.41 -19.12 43.12
CA ARG A 60 12.17 -19.68 42.57
C ARG A 60 11.03 -19.14 43.42
N CYS A 61 10.02 -18.55 42.79
CA CYS A 61 8.67 -18.53 43.35
C CYS A 61 7.72 -18.93 42.22
N LEU A 62 7.32 -20.19 42.26
CA LEU A 62 6.15 -20.70 41.56
C LEU A 62 4.95 -20.23 42.39
N THR A 63 4.26 -19.20 41.94
CA THR A 63 2.87 -18.94 42.35
C THR A 63 2.02 -19.06 41.10
N SER A 64 1.51 -20.27 40.93
CA SER A 64 0.40 -20.60 40.06
C SER A 64 -0.82 -19.78 40.48
N ALA A 65 -1.06 -18.66 39.80
CA ALA A 65 -2.35 -18.00 39.80
C ALA A 65 -3.14 -18.58 38.62
N SER A 66 -4.04 -19.49 38.94
CA SER A 66 -5.02 -20.08 38.04
C SER A 66 -5.95 -18.97 37.54
N THR A 67 -5.58 -18.29 36.46
CA THR A 67 -6.54 -17.47 35.72
C THR A 67 -7.51 -18.43 35.06
N VAL A 68 -8.70 -18.49 35.65
CA VAL A 68 -9.91 -19.11 35.10
C VAL A 68 -10.00 -18.74 33.62
N LEU A 69 -9.92 -19.77 32.78
CA LEU A 69 -10.33 -19.73 31.39
C LEU A 69 -11.82 -19.33 31.37
N ASN A 70 -12.09 -18.04 31.25
CA ASN A 70 -13.38 -17.59 30.77
C ASN A 70 -13.43 -17.95 29.27
N VAL A 71 -13.89 -19.17 28.99
CA VAL A 71 -14.34 -19.60 27.66
C VAL A 71 -15.63 -18.81 27.37
N PRO A 72 -15.65 -17.91 26.39
CA PRO A 72 -16.89 -17.34 25.90
C PRO A 72 -17.53 -18.42 25.01
N THR A 73 -18.54 -19.10 25.55
CA THR A 73 -19.45 -19.93 24.76
C THR A 73 -20.55 -19.04 24.18
N ALA A 74 -20.79 -19.21 22.87
CA ALA A 74 -21.87 -18.68 22.04
C ALA A 74 -21.74 -17.18 21.69
N GLN A 75 -21.66 -16.81 20.40
CA GLN A 75 -22.55 -17.28 19.35
C GLN A 75 -21.88 -17.46 17.96
N PRO A 76 -22.19 -18.52 17.21
CA PRO A 76 -22.01 -18.54 15.76
C PRO A 76 -23.32 -18.07 15.11
N GLU A 77 -23.60 -16.77 15.17
CA GLU A 77 -24.64 -16.18 14.31
C GLU A 77 -24.00 -15.77 12.98
N ASN A 78 -23.75 -16.75 12.12
CA ASN A 78 -23.91 -16.62 10.67
C ASN A 78 -23.75 -18.00 10.05
N GLY A 79 -24.90 -18.65 9.86
CA GLY A 79 -25.02 -19.78 8.96
C GLY A 79 -24.93 -19.29 7.51
N SER A 80 -23.72 -19.15 7.00
CA SER A 80 -23.44 -19.40 5.59
C SER A 80 -22.49 -20.58 5.57
N SER A 81 -22.80 -21.61 4.79
CA SER A 81 -21.80 -22.62 4.45
C SER A 81 -20.70 -21.88 3.67
N ASP A 82 -19.71 -21.34 4.38
CA ASP A 82 -18.64 -20.52 3.82
C ASP A 82 -17.72 -21.44 3.03
N LYS A 83 -18.18 -21.79 1.83
CA LYS A 83 -17.35 -22.40 0.81
C LYS A 83 -16.27 -21.37 0.49
N ILE A 84 -15.06 -21.63 0.98
CA ILE A 84 -13.89 -20.84 0.63
C ILE A 84 -13.83 -20.79 -0.90
N PRO A 85 -13.94 -19.61 -1.53
CA PRO A 85 -13.98 -19.51 -2.98
C PRO A 85 -12.65 -20.02 -3.54
N LYS A 86 -12.72 -20.88 -4.55
CA LYS A 86 -11.52 -21.40 -5.23
C LYS A 86 -10.92 -20.29 -6.08
N TRP A 87 -9.74 -19.82 -5.70
CA TRP A 87 -9.03 -18.77 -6.44
C TRP A 87 -8.27 -19.35 -7.63
N SER A 88 -8.30 -18.65 -8.76
CA SER A 88 -7.43 -18.99 -9.89
C SER A 88 -5.97 -18.65 -9.57
N ALA A 89 -5.02 -19.47 -10.03
CA ALA A 89 -3.59 -19.22 -9.84
C ALA A 89 -3.16 -17.84 -10.38
N ARG A 90 -3.82 -17.34 -11.44
CA ARG A 90 -3.58 -15.99 -11.98
C ARG A 90 -4.09 -14.90 -11.06
N ALA A 91 -5.24 -15.10 -10.41
CA ALA A 91 -5.80 -14.13 -9.46
C ALA A 91 -4.93 -14.01 -8.21
N ILE A 92 -4.49 -15.14 -7.63
CA ILE A 92 -3.55 -15.15 -6.50
C ILE A 92 -2.24 -14.44 -6.87
N LYS A 93 -1.68 -14.77 -8.05
CA LYS A 93 -0.46 -14.10 -8.53
C LYS A 93 -0.67 -12.60 -8.72
N SER A 94 -1.81 -12.17 -9.26
CA SER A 94 -2.13 -10.76 -9.45
C SER A 94 -2.17 -9.99 -8.13
N LEU A 95 -2.80 -10.55 -7.09
CA LEU A 95 -2.83 -9.94 -5.76
C LEU A 95 -1.41 -9.81 -5.16
N ALA A 96 -0.60 -10.88 -5.25
CA ALA A 96 0.79 -10.85 -4.78
C ALA A 96 1.66 -9.84 -5.55
N MET A 97 1.46 -9.74 -6.87
CA MET A 97 2.15 -8.73 -7.69
C MET A 97 1.68 -7.31 -7.35
N GLY A 98 0.40 -7.13 -7.00
CA GLY A 98 -0.13 -5.84 -6.55
C GLY A 98 0.50 -5.37 -5.25
N GLU A 99 0.59 -6.24 -4.24
CA GLU A 99 1.32 -5.93 -2.99
C GLU A 99 2.80 -5.61 -3.29
N LEU A 100 3.46 -6.37 -4.16
CA LEU A 100 4.83 -6.10 -4.56
C LEU A 100 4.99 -4.73 -5.24
N GLU A 101 4.05 -4.34 -6.11
CA GLU A 101 4.06 -3.02 -6.75
C GLU A 101 3.82 -1.88 -5.73
N ALA A 102 2.92 -2.06 -4.76
CA ALA A 102 2.74 -1.09 -3.69
C ALA A 102 4.03 -0.87 -2.90
N ARG A 103 4.78 -1.96 -2.62
CA ARG A 103 6.09 -1.89 -1.94
C ARG A 103 7.17 -1.23 -2.79
N LYS A 104 7.25 -1.57 -4.08
CA LYS A 104 8.19 -0.95 -5.02
C LYS A 104 7.95 0.54 -5.17
N LEU A 105 6.68 0.93 -5.19
CA LEU A 105 6.24 2.31 -5.19
C LEU A 105 6.20 2.89 -3.78
N LYS A 106 6.73 2.25 -2.73
CA LYS A 106 6.76 2.77 -1.35
C LYS A 106 5.43 3.36 -0.87
N TYR A 107 4.30 2.81 -1.30
CA TYR A 107 3.01 3.23 -0.76
C TYR A 107 2.78 2.59 0.62
N PRO A 108 2.14 3.31 1.56
CA PRO A 108 1.93 2.81 2.92
C PRO A 108 0.89 1.68 2.99
N SER A 109 0.04 1.56 1.97
CA SER A 109 -1.06 0.60 1.88
C SER A 109 -1.16 0.02 0.47
N THR A 110 -1.80 -1.15 0.37
CA THR A 110 -2.12 -1.82 -0.90
C THR A 110 -3.56 -1.49 -1.28
N GLY A 111 -3.75 -0.54 -2.22
CA GLY A 111 -5.07 -0.14 -2.67
C GLY A 111 -5.57 -0.85 -3.93
N THR A 112 -6.68 -0.37 -4.47
CA THR A 112 -7.29 -0.88 -5.71
C THR A 112 -6.40 -0.67 -6.94
N GLU A 113 -5.64 0.43 -6.95
CA GLU A 113 -4.64 0.75 -7.95
C GLU A 113 -3.51 -0.28 -7.96
N ALA A 114 -3.10 -0.76 -6.77
CA ALA A 114 -2.11 -1.82 -6.64
C ALA A 114 -2.64 -3.15 -7.19
N ILE A 115 -3.89 -3.52 -6.88
CA ILE A 115 -4.51 -4.71 -7.46
C ILE A 115 -4.60 -4.62 -8.98
N LEU A 116 -5.00 -3.45 -9.53
CA LEU A 116 -5.04 -3.20 -10.97
C LEU A 116 -3.66 -3.37 -11.62
N MET A 117 -2.62 -2.77 -11.02
CA MET A 117 -1.24 -2.96 -11.47
C MET A 117 -0.82 -4.43 -11.40
N GLY A 118 -1.20 -5.15 -10.35
CA GLY A 118 -0.95 -6.57 -10.17
C GLY A 118 -1.51 -7.44 -11.31
N ILE A 119 -2.74 -7.15 -11.76
CA ILE A 119 -3.36 -7.81 -12.92
C ILE A 119 -2.54 -7.56 -14.20
N LEU A 120 -2.07 -6.33 -14.41
CA LEU A 120 -1.28 -5.96 -15.58
C LEU A 120 0.15 -6.53 -15.54
N VAL A 121 0.74 -6.67 -14.35
CA VAL A 121 2.04 -7.33 -14.13
C VAL A 121 1.94 -8.84 -14.37
N GLU A 122 0.86 -9.47 -13.92
CA GLU A 122 0.58 -10.88 -14.22
C GLU A 122 0.51 -11.10 -15.73
N GLY A 123 -0.27 -10.28 -16.44
CA GLY A 123 -0.19 -10.10 -17.89
C GLY A 123 -0.59 -11.31 -18.76
N THR A 124 -0.89 -12.48 -18.20
CA THR A 124 -1.24 -13.69 -18.98
C THR A 124 -2.75 -13.92 -19.06
N SER A 125 -3.52 -13.35 -18.14
CA SER A 125 -4.97 -13.41 -18.12
C SER A 125 -5.64 -12.76 -19.34
N THR A 126 -6.83 -13.26 -19.70
CA THR A 126 -7.68 -12.70 -20.76
C THR A 126 -7.96 -11.22 -20.48
N VAL A 127 -8.26 -10.88 -19.21
CA VAL A 127 -8.54 -9.50 -18.80
C VAL A 127 -7.32 -8.58 -18.96
N ALA A 128 -6.11 -9.05 -18.65
CA ALA A 128 -4.90 -8.23 -18.83
C ALA A 128 -4.57 -8.00 -20.32
N LYS A 129 -4.91 -8.96 -21.19
CA LYS A 129 -4.83 -8.77 -22.65
C LYS A 129 -5.89 -7.77 -23.12
N PHE A 130 -7.11 -7.88 -22.63
CA PHE A 130 -8.21 -6.96 -22.93
C PHE A 130 -7.89 -5.52 -22.53
N LEU A 131 -7.38 -5.31 -21.30
CA LEU A 131 -6.95 -3.98 -20.83
C LEU A 131 -5.86 -3.38 -21.73
N ARG A 132 -4.83 -4.17 -22.07
CA ARG A 132 -3.77 -3.70 -22.98
C ARG A 132 -4.27 -3.38 -24.38
N GLY A 133 -5.17 -4.20 -24.93
CA GLY A 133 -5.81 -3.94 -26.22
C GLY A 133 -6.63 -2.65 -26.24
N ASN A 134 -7.23 -2.29 -25.10
CA ASN A 134 -7.97 -1.04 -24.89
C ASN A 134 -7.10 0.14 -24.45
N GLY A 135 -5.77 0.03 -24.53
CA GLY A 135 -4.85 1.12 -24.22
C GLY A 135 -4.55 1.34 -22.73
N VAL A 136 -5.08 0.49 -21.85
CA VAL A 136 -4.77 0.45 -20.41
C VAL A 136 -3.52 -0.41 -20.20
N THR A 137 -2.37 0.24 -20.01
CA THR A 137 -1.07 -0.43 -19.86
C THR A 137 -0.47 -0.14 -18.48
N LEU A 138 0.42 -1.03 -18.02
CA LEU A 138 1.07 -0.89 -16.71
C LEU A 138 1.77 0.47 -16.54
N PHE A 139 2.43 0.97 -17.59
CA PHE A 139 3.12 2.25 -17.56
C PHE A 139 2.15 3.41 -17.33
N LYS A 140 1.07 3.48 -18.12
CA LYS A 140 0.04 4.51 -17.95
C LYS A 140 -0.63 4.43 -16.58
N VAL A 141 -0.95 3.22 -16.11
CA VAL A 141 -1.55 3.05 -14.77
C VAL A 141 -0.62 3.57 -13.68
N ARG A 142 0.70 3.33 -13.76
CA ARG A 142 1.67 3.87 -12.81
C ARG A 142 1.73 5.40 -12.86
N ASP A 143 1.77 5.98 -14.06
CA ASP A 143 1.80 7.44 -14.23
C ASP A 143 0.54 8.08 -13.63
N GLU A 144 -0.63 7.50 -13.88
CA GLU A 144 -1.89 7.98 -13.30
C GLU A 144 -1.96 7.77 -11.79
N THR A 145 -1.43 6.66 -11.28
CA THR A 145 -1.33 6.41 -9.83
C THR A 145 -0.48 7.49 -9.16
N ILE A 146 0.68 7.82 -9.75
CA ILE A 146 1.56 8.88 -9.25
C ILE A 146 0.86 10.25 -9.36
N SER A 147 0.07 10.48 -10.41
CA SER A 147 -0.69 11.72 -10.58
C SER A 147 -1.80 11.90 -9.53
N LEU A 148 -2.45 10.82 -9.12
CA LEU A 148 -3.57 10.86 -8.17
C LEU A 148 -3.11 10.82 -6.71
N LEU A 149 -2.20 9.89 -6.37
CA LEU A 149 -1.74 9.66 -5.00
C LEU A 149 -0.44 10.42 -4.66
N GLY A 150 0.24 10.96 -5.68
CA GLY A 150 1.53 11.61 -5.54
C GLY A 150 2.72 10.63 -5.61
N LYS A 151 3.92 11.20 -5.75
CA LYS A 151 5.18 10.45 -5.63
C LYS A 151 5.41 10.07 -4.17
N SER A 152 5.62 8.80 -3.95
CA SER A 152 5.78 8.18 -2.63
C SER A 152 7.14 8.38 -1.97
N ASP A 153 8.11 9.04 -2.63
CA ASP A 153 9.40 9.32 -2.01
C ASP A 153 9.28 10.16 -0.71
N MET A 154 8.09 10.72 -0.43
CA MET A 154 7.75 11.34 0.85
C MET A 154 7.39 10.34 1.97
N TYR A 155 7.02 9.10 1.66
CA TYR A 155 6.69 8.07 2.65
C TYR A 155 7.95 7.25 2.98
N PHE A 156 8.72 7.73 3.95
CA PHE A 156 9.92 7.04 4.44
C PHE A 156 9.61 5.72 5.18
N PHE A 157 8.34 5.49 5.57
CA PHE A 157 7.92 4.39 6.44
C PHE A 157 6.90 3.44 5.79
N SER A 158 7.12 3.02 4.55
CA SER A 158 6.28 1.98 3.95
C SER A 158 6.56 0.65 4.67
N PRO A 159 5.55 -0.03 5.22
CA PRO A 159 5.74 -1.31 5.90
C PRO A 159 6.22 -2.38 4.91
N GLU A 160 6.87 -3.42 5.42
CA GLU A 160 7.31 -4.58 4.62
C GLU A 160 6.14 -5.29 3.95
N HIS A 161 4.95 -5.26 4.57
CA HIS A 161 3.69 -5.78 4.05
C HIS A 161 2.61 -4.71 4.15
N PRO A 162 2.38 -3.89 3.10
CA PRO A 162 1.38 -2.84 3.13
C PRO A 162 -0.03 -3.42 3.25
N PRO A 163 -0.79 -3.04 4.30
CA PRO A 163 -2.13 -3.57 4.53
C PRO A 163 -3.07 -3.14 3.40
N LEU A 164 -4.09 -3.96 3.14
CA LEU A 164 -5.12 -3.63 2.15
C LEU A 164 -5.97 -2.44 2.61
N THR A 165 -6.24 -1.51 1.71
CA THR A 165 -7.20 -0.42 1.97
C THR A 165 -8.64 -0.94 2.04
N GLU A 166 -9.53 -0.20 2.70
CA GLU A 166 -10.95 -0.58 2.77
C GLU A 166 -11.61 -0.75 1.38
N PRO A 167 -11.39 0.15 0.39
CA PRO A 167 -11.88 -0.08 -0.97
C PRO A 167 -11.31 -1.34 -1.63
N ALA A 168 -10.04 -1.67 -1.38
CA ALA A 168 -9.42 -2.89 -1.91
C ALA A 168 -10.05 -4.15 -1.30
N GLN A 169 -10.32 -4.14 0.00
CA GLN A 169 -11.03 -5.23 0.68
C GLN A 169 -12.46 -5.37 0.16
N LYS A 170 -13.17 -4.26 -0.03
CA LYS A 170 -14.52 -4.25 -0.63
C LYS A 170 -14.54 -4.78 -2.06
N ALA A 171 -13.55 -4.42 -2.88
CA ALA A 171 -13.41 -4.95 -4.24
C ALA A 171 -13.21 -6.47 -4.24
N ILE A 172 -12.40 -7.00 -3.32
CA ILE A 172 -12.18 -8.44 -3.13
C ILE A 172 -13.47 -9.13 -2.64
N ALA A 173 -14.13 -8.56 -1.63
CA ALA A 173 -15.39 -9.09 -1.12
C ALA A 173 -16.46 -9.14 -2.21
N TRP A 174 -16.59 -8.07 -3.00
CA TRP A 174 -17.48 -8.01 -4.15
C TRP A 174 -17.19 -9.14 -5.15
N ALA A 175 -15.93 -9.42 -5.46
CA ALA A 175 -15.54 -10.50 -6.36
C ALA A 175 -15.95 -11.89 -5.83
N ILE A 176 -15.86 -12.10 -4.51
CA ILE A 176 -16.30 -13.34 -3.85
C ILE A 176 -17.82 -13.47 -3.90
N ASP A 177 -18.54 -12.41 -3.55
CA ASP A 177 -20.00 -12.38 -3.54
C ASP A 177 -20.55 -12.62 -4.94
N GLU A 178 -19.98 -11.98 -5.97
CA GLU A 178 -20.39 -12.17 -7.35
C GLU A 178 -20.12 -13.59 -7.84
N LYS A 179 -18.99 -14.18 -7.42
CA LYS A 179 -18.70 -15.58 -7.73
C LYS A 179 -19.70 -16.52 -7.04
N ASN A 180 -20.06 -16.24 -5.79
CA ASN A 180 -21.04 -17.04 -5.04
C ASN A 180 -22.45 -16.94 -5.64
N LYS A 181 -22.84 -15.78 -6.18
CA LYS A 181 -24.11 -15.61 -6.91
C LYS A 181 -24.15 -16.41 -8.21
N SER A 182 -23.03 -16.55 -8.90
CA SER A 182 -22.99 -17.15 -10.24
C SER A 182 -23.42 -18.62 -10.30
N ALA A 183 -23.60 -19.32 -9.17
CA ALA A 183 -24.03 -20.72 -9.00
C ALA A 183 -23.24 -21.80 -9.76
N VAL A 184 -22.50 -21.43 -10.81
CA VAL A 184 -21.66 -22.29 -11.61
C VAL A 184 -20.34 -22.51 -10.89
N ASP A 185 -20.00 -23.78 -10.68
CA ASP A 185 -18.71 -24.17 -10.13
C ASP A 185 -17.58 -23.67 -11.03
N GLY A 186 -16.60 -23.01 -10.43
CA GLY A 186 -15.53 -22.37 -11.17
C GLY A 186 -14.60 -21.59 -10.28
N GLU A 187 -13.52 -21.09 -10.87
CA GLU A 187 -12.50 -20.33 -10.14
C GLU A 187 -12.83 -18.84 -10.14
N LEU A 188 -12.46 -18.15 -9.05
CA LEU A 188 -12.43 -16.70 -9.00
C LEU A 188 -11.23 -16.22 -9.85
N THR A 189 -11.55 -15.76 -11.06
CA THR A 189 -10.58 -15.29 -12.06
C THR A 189 -10.20 -13.82 -11.84
N THR A 190 -9.18 -13.36 -12.56
CA THR A 190 -8.79 -11.94 -12.57
C THR A 190 -9.88 -11.01 -13.11
N ALA A 191 -10.87 -11.52 -13.85
CA ALA A 191 -11.99 -10.72 -14.35
C ALA A 191 -12.87 -10.23 -13.19
N TYR A 192 -13.22 -11.12 -12.24
CA TYR A 192 -13.96 -10.73 -11.04
C TYR A 192 -13.21 -9.69 -10.21
N LEU A 193 -11.88 -9.79 -10.12
CA LEU A 193 -11.06 -8.77 -9.44
C LEU A 193 -11.14 -7.42 -10.15
N LEU A 194 -11.05 -7.38 -11.48
CA LEU A 194 -11.18 -6.13 -12.23
C LEU A 194 -12.58 -5.52 -12.06
N LEU A 195 -13.63 -6.32 -12.19
CA LEU A 195 -15.00 -5.87 -11.99
C LEU A 195 -15.26 -5.41 -10.55
N GLY A 196 -14.62 -6.06 -9.58
CA GLY A 196 -14.62 -5.64 -8.18
C GLY A 196 -13.97 -4.28 -7.98
N ILE A 197 -12.87 -3.97 -8.67
CA ILE A 197 -12.29 -2.62 -8.66
C ILE A 197 -13.26 -1.63 -9.32
N TRP A 198 -13.85 -2.00 -10.46
CA TRP A 198 -14.80 -1.16 -11.18
C TRP A 198 -16.05 -0.84 -10.37
N SER A 199 -16.53 -1.78 -9.53
CA SER A 199 -17.70 -1.56 -8.67
C SER A 199 -17.45 -0.52 -7.56
N GLN A 200 -16.19 -0.31 -7.17
CA GLN A 200 -15.82 0.68 -6.16
C GLN A 200 -15.58 2.06 -6.78
N LYS A 201 -16.65 2.82 -7.01
CA LYS A 201 -16.62 4.14 -7.67
C LYS A 201 -15.69 5.15 -6.99
N ASP A 202 -15.58 5.11 -5.67
CA ASP A 202 -14.75 6.03 -4.89
C ASP A 202 -13.27 5.60 -4.82
N SER A 203 -12.91 4.48 -5.46
CA SER A 203 -11.57 3.92 -5.40
C SER A 203 -10.62 4.56 -6.42
N ALA A 204 -9.32 4.62 -6.07
CA ALA A 204 -8.31 5.10 -7.00
C ALA A 204 -8.24 4.23 -8.27
N GLY A 205 -8.45 2.91 -8.14
CA GLY A 205 -8.45 2.00 -9.28
C GLY A 205 -9.56 2.32 -10.28
N HIS A 206 -10.77 2.64 -9.81
CA HIS A 206 -11.89 3.06 -10.66
C HIS A 206 -11.58 4.37 -11.39
N GLN A 207 -11.09 5.39 -10.68
CA GLN A 207 -10.73 6.68 -11.26
C GLN A 207 -9.63 6.56 -12.33
N ILE A 208 -8.63 5.70 -12.10
CA ILE A 208 -7.56 5.45 -13.08
C ILE A 208 -8.12 4.75 -14.31
N LEU A 209 -9.00 3.76 -14.14
CA LEU A 209 -9.64 3.05 -15.24
C LEU A 209 -10.45 4.02 -16.11
N GLU A 210 -11.31 4.84 -15.49
CA GLU A 210 -12.12 5.84 -16.19
C GLU A 210 -11.23 6.85 -16.94
N LYS A 211 -10.17 7.36 -16.30
CA LYS A 211 -9.23 8.30 -16.93
C LYS A 211 -8.48 7.71 -18.12
N LEU A 212 -8.24 6.41 -18.12
CA LEU A 212 -7.63 5.69 -19.25
C LEU A 212 -8.65 5.23 -20.31
N GLY A 213 -9.91 5.66 -20.17
CA GLY A 213 -10.99 5.38 -21.11
C GLY A 213 -11.59 3.99 -20.95
N PHE A 214 -11.57 3.43 -19.73
CA PHE A 214 -12.36 2.23 -19.42
C PHE A 214 -13.78 2.65 -19.05
N ASP A 215 -14.77 2.12 -19.76
CA ASP A 215 -16.17 2.52 -19.66
C ASP A 215 -17.04 1.33 -19.21
N GLU A 216 -18.30 1.63 -18.85
CA GLU A 216 -19.29 0.61 -18.47
C GLU A 216 -19.54 -0.43 -19.57
N ASP A 217 -19.46 -0.03 -20.84
CA ASP A 217 -19.62 -0.95 -21.98
C ASP A 217 -18.49 -1.99 -22.03
N LYS A 218 -17.26 -1.57 -21.71
CA LYS A 218 -16.09 -2.46 -21.61
C LYS A 218 -16.18 -3.36 -20.39
N ALA A 219 -16.73 -2.86 -19.28
CA ALA A 219 -17.00 -3.68 -18.10
C ALA A 219 -17.97 -4.83 -18.43
N LYS A 220 -19.08 -4.54 -19.13
CA LYS A 220 -20.03 -5.54 -19.60
C LYS A 220 -19.43 -6.54 -20.59
N GLU A 221 -18.51 -6.10 -21.44
CA GLU A 221 -17.78 -6.99 -22.34
C GLU A 221 -16.89 -7.97 -21.56
N VAL A 222 -16.20 -7.50 -20.52
CA VAL A 222 -15.42 -8.35 -19.61
C VAL A 222 -16.34 -9.34 -18.89
N GLU A 223 -17.48 -8.88 -18.38
CA GLU A 223 -18.49 -9.72 -17.73
C GLU A 223 -19.01 -10.82 -18.67
N LYS A 224 -19.27 -10.48 -19.94
CA LYS A 224 -19.66 -11.47 -20.94
C LYS A 224 -18.57 -12.51 -21.17
N SER A 225 -17.32 -12.08 -21.31
CA SER A 225 -16.17 -12.98 -21.54
C SER A 225 -15.94 -13.97 -20.39
N MET A 226 -16.27 -13.57 -19.15
CA MET A 226 -16.10 -14.42 -17.97
C MET A 226 -17.08 -15.61 -17.97
N ASN A 227 -18.28 -15.41 -18.51
CA ASN A 227 -19.32 -16.44 -18.59
C ASN A 227 -19.04 -17.43 -19.73
N GLU A 228 -18.46 -16.96 -20.84
CA GLU A 228 -18.11 -17.81 -21.99
C GLU A 228 -16.92 -18.75 -21.69
N ASP A 229 -15.90 -18.27 -20.96
CA ASP A 229 -14.75 -19.10 -20.55
C ASP A 229 -15.16 -20.25 -19.61
N VAL A 230 -16.22 -20.04 -18.82
CA VAL A 230 -16.81 -21.07 -17.94
C VAL A 230 -17.41 -22.21 -18.78
N ASP A 231 -18.15 -21.90 -19.85
CA ASP A 231 -18.74 -22.91 -20.74
C ASP A 231 -17.68 -23.77 -21.47
N LEU A 232 -16.53 -23.18 -21.84
CA LEU A 232 -15.46 -23.91 -22.51
C LEU A 232 -14.68 -24.85 -21.57
N SER A 233 -14.63 -24.54 -20.28
CA SER A 233 -13.92 -25.37 -19.29
C SER A 233 -14.59 -26.72 -19.05
N PHE A 234 -15.92 -26.82 -19.17
CA PHE A 234 -16.68 -28.07 -19.06
C PHE A 234 -16.46 -29.04 -20.22
N LYS A 235 -16.06 -28.54 -21.41
CA LYS A 235 -15.92 -29.37 -22.61
C LYS A 235 -14.59 -30.13 -22.69
N LYS A 236 -13.64 -29.83 -21.78
CA LYS A 236 -12.27 -30.39 -21.83
C LYS A 236 -12.02 -31.62 -20.94
N GLN A 237 -13.04 -32.14 -20.26
CA GLN A 237 -12.91 -33.34 -19.40
C GLN A 237 -13.44 -34.64 -20.03
N GLY A 238 -13.68 -34.67 -21.35
CA GLY A 238 -14.30 -35.81 -22.02
C GLY A 238 -13.61 -36.29 -23.30
N GLN A 239 -12.27 -36.25 -23.36
CA GLN A 239 -11.49 -36.92 -24.41
C GLN A 239 -10.23 -37.55 -23.85
#